data_AF-A0A4Q2Y5U7-F1
#
_entry.id   AF-A0A4Q2Y5U7-F1
#
_cell.length_a   1.000
_cell.length_b   1.000
_cell.length_c   1.000
_cell.angle_alpha   90.00
_cell.angle_beta   90.00
_cell.angle_gamma   90.00
#
_symmetry.space_group_name_H-M   'P 1'
#
loop_
_entity.id
_entity.type
_entity.pdbx_description
1 polymer ?
#
loop_
_entity_poly.entity_id
_entity_poly.type
_entity_poly.pdbx_seq_one_letter_code
_entity_poly.pdbx_strand_id
1 'polypeptide(L)'
;GMSSGLAMLVTAVLAFRQRSRDRLAPVLLFSALGLFGFVSWMGKVVVHTNLEPLNITVHMLGALALVGGTVVAIVRVRNRTGVTVPATVGSGARWLLGAVLVLALVQIILGTQVREQIDHLGNTSDDCCRDTWISQLTGIFTVHRFTAWALCMLGLAAFLALGAGDKLPSHFNRLRWAVLILLGMEYAAGVVLTRWALPAAVQPVHMMLAAVLFGVLVALAAGSRRRPLPLRASAPADTLPADSPP
;
A
#
# COMPACT_ATOMS: atom_id res chain seq x y z
N GLY A 1 -7.06 9.99 -17.75
CA GLY A 1 -7.95 10.93 -17.03
C GLY A 1 -9.42 10.61 -17.27
N MET A 2 -9.96 10.97 -18.44
CA MET A 2 -11.40 10.88 -18.73
C MET A 2 -12.00 9.47 -18.62
N SER A 3 -11.31 8.45 -19.13
CA SER A 3 -11.77 7.04 -19.05
C SER A 3 -11.84 6.53 -17.61
N SER A 4 -10.85 6.87 -16.77
CA SER A 4 -10.81 6.51 -15.35
C SER A 4 -11.93 7.21 -14.56
N GLY A 5 -12.21 8.48 -14.84
CA GLY A 5 -13.30 9.22 -14.22
C GLY A 5 -14.67 8.64 -14.59
N LEU A 6 -14.88 8.28 -15.86
CA LEU A 6 -16.10 7.62 -16.29
C LEU A 6 -16.27 6.24 -15.66
N ALA A 7 -15.22 5.43 -15.61
CA ALA A 7 -15.25 4.13 -14.95
C ALA A 7 -15.58 4.23 -13.46
N MET A 8 -15.01 5.22 -12.75
CA MET A 8 -15.33 5.48 -11.35
C MET A 8 -16.77 5.95 -11.15
N LEU A 9 -17.28 6.84 -12.00
CA LEU A 9 -18.66 7.29 -11.96
C LEU A 9 -19.63 6.13 -12.17
N VAL A 10 -19.40 5.31 -13.20
CA VAL A 10 -20.21 4.10 -13.47
C VAL A 10 -20.18 3.16 -12.26
N THR A 11 -19.00 2.92 -11.68
CA THR A 11 -18.85 2.05 -10.50
C THR A 11 -19.61 2.61 -9.29
N ALA A 12 -19.56 3.92 -9.05
CA ALA A 12 -20.30 4.57 -7.97
C ALA A 12 -21.82 4.48 -8.18
N VAL A 13 -22.31 4.68 -9.40
CA VAL A 13 -23.73 4.53 -9.75
C VAL A 13 -24.20 3.08 -9.57
N LEU A 14 -23.43 2.10 -10.04
CA LEU A 14 -23.75 0.67 -9.87
C LEU A 14 -23.78 0.26 -8.39
N ALA A 15 -22.87 0.81 -7.57
CA ALA A 15 -22.90 0.57 -6.13
C ALA A 15 -24.10 1.21 -5.45
N PHE A 16 -24.51 2.42 -5.86
CA PHE A 16 -25.72 3.06 -5.37
C PHE A 16 -26.97 2.22 -5.63
N ARG A 17 -27.07 1.59 -6.82
CA ARG A 17 -28.16 0.64 -7.14
C ARG A 17 -28.16 -0.60 -6.24
N GLN A 18 -27.01 -0.96 -5.67
CA GLN A 18 -26.84 -2.09 -4.75
C GLN A 18 -26.83 -1.68 -3.26
N ARG A 19 -27.27 -0.46 -2.92
CA ARG A 19 -27.27 0.06 -1.54
C ARG A 19 -28.02 -0.80 -0.52
N SER A 20 -28.96 -1.63 -0.97
CA SER A 20 -29.69 -2.57 -0.12
C SER A 20 -28.80 -3.69 0.45
N ARG A 21 -27.69 -4.04 -0.23
CA ARG A 21 -26.72 -5.06 0.21
C ARG A 21 -25.57 -4.49 1.04
N ASP A 22 -25.11 -3.28 0.77
CA ASP A 22 -24.12 -2.59 1.59
C ASP A 22 -24.34 -1.07 1.55
N ARG A 23 -24.78 -0.49 2.67
CA ARG A 23 -25.01 0.96 2.78
C ARG A 23 -23.71 1.77 2.79
N LEU A 24 -22.57 1.14 3.12
CA LEU A 24 -21.26 1.81 3.17
C LEU A 24 -20.56 1.85 1.81
N ALA A 25 -20.85 0.90 0.91
CA ALA A 25 -20.20 0.84 -0.41
C ALA A 25 -20.47 2.08 -1.30
N PRO A 26 -21.72 2.60 -1.40
CA PRO A 26 -21.99 3.84 -2.13
C PRO A 26 -21.23 5.02 -1.54
N VAL A 27 -21.22 5.17 -0.20
CA VAL A 27 -20.53 6.27 0.48
C VAL A 27 -19.04 6.25 0.14
N LEU A 28 -18.39 5.10 0.26
CA LEU A 28 -16.97 4.95 -0.07
C LEU A 28 -16.67 5.30 -1.53
N LEU A 29 -17.52 4.90 -2.47
CA LEU A 29 -17.29 5.13 -3.90
C LEU A 29 -17.61 6.58 -4.33
N PHE A 30 -18.61 7.22 -3.74
CA PHE A 30 -18.85 8.65 -3.96
C PHE A 30 -17.76 9.51 -3.32
N SER A 31 -17.27 9.15 -2.13
CA SER A 31 -16.10 9.81 -1.53
C SER A 31 -14.85 9.63 -2.42
N ALA A 32 -14.63 8.44 -2.96
CA ALA A 32 -13.55 8.19 -3.92
C ALA A 32 -13.71 9.04 -5.20
N LEU A 33 -14.93 9.21 -5.72
CA LEU A 33 -15.19 10.07 -6.88
C LEU A 33 -14.87 11.55 -6.57
N GLY A 34 -15.26 12.05 -5.40
CA GLY A 34 -14.90 13.40 -4.95
C GLY A 34 -13.39 13.58 -4.83
N LEU A 35 -12.70 12.59 -4.23
CA LEU A 35 -11.24 12.57 -4.12
C LEU A 35 -10.56 12.49 -5.50
N PHE A 36 -11.12 11.74 -6.46
CA PHE A 36 -10.64 11.73 -7.84
C PHE A 36 -10.73 13.11 -8.50
N GLY A 37 -11.83 13.84 -8.27
CA GLY A 37 -11.98 15.22 -8.72
C GLY A 37 -10.90 16.14 -8.13
N PHE A 38 -10.68 16.06 -6.82
CA PHE A 38 -9.63 16.81 -6.12
C PHE A 38 -8.23 16.48 -6.66
N VAL A 39 -7.88 15.19 -6.77
CA VAL A 39 -6.57 14.75 -7.28
C VAL A 39 -6.37 15.17 -8.74
N SER A 40 -7.42 15.10 -9.56
CA SER A 40 -7.36 15.53 -10.96
C SER A 40 -7.15 17.04 -11.09
N TRP A 41 -7.82 17.84 -10.24
CA TRP A 41 -7.60 19.29 -10.16
C TRP A 41 -6.19 19.61 -9.67
N MET A 42 -5.71 18.95 -8.62
CA MET A 42 -4.33 19.09 -8.14
C MET A 42 -3.30 18.74 -9.21
N GLY A 43 -3.58 17.74 -10.07
CA GLY A 43 -2.70 17.42 -11.20
C GLY A 43 -2.52 18.61 -12.16
N LYS A 44 -3.59 19.39 -12.40
CA LYS A 44 -3.50 20.65 -13.15
C LYS A 44 -2.69 21.70 -12.38
N VAL A 45 -2.89 21.83 -11.07
CA VAL A 45 -2.15 22.78 -10.22
C VAL A 45 -0.65 22.49 -10.26
N VAL A 46 -0.23 21.23 -10.10
CA VAL A 46 1.18 20.80 -10.14
C VAL A 46 1.89 21.27 -11.41
N VAL A 47 1.21 21.16 -12.56
CA VAL A 47 1.76 21.62 -13.85
C VAL A 47 1.86 23.15 -13.89
N HIS A 48 0.83 23.88 -13.43
CA HIS A 48 0.84 25.34 -13.45
C HIS A 48 1.79 25.98 -12.45
N THR A 49 2.09 25.33 -11.34
CA THR A 49 3.04 25.82 -10.33
C THR A 49 4.47 25.40 -10.63
N ASN A 50 4.78 25.01 -11.88
CA ASN A 50 6.10 24.60 -12.32
C ASN A 50 6.75 23.56 -11.38
N LEU A 51 6.00 22.50 -11.04
CA LEU A 51 6.50 21.40 -10.21
C LEU A 51 6.93 21.81 -8.79
N GLU A 52 6.24 22.81 -8.20
CA GLU A 52 6.42 23.19 -6.80
C GLU A 52 6.35 21.95 -5.86
N PRO A 53 7.34 21.76 -4.97
CA PRO A 53 7.51 20.52 -4.20
C PRO A 53 6.28 20.12 -3.38
N LEU A 54 5.67 21.06 -2.65
CA LEU A 54 4.53 20.76 -1.80
C LEU A 54 3.33 20.27 -2.62
N ASN A 55 3.08 20.88 -3.77
CA ASN A 55 1.99 20.48 -4.67
C ASN A 55 2.15 19.06 -5.21
N ILE A 56 3.38 18.64 -5.55
CA ILE A 56 3.66 17.25 -5.99
C ILE A 56 3.36 16.28 -4.86
N THR A 57 3.91 16.54 -3.67
CA THR A 57 3.71 15.68 -2.50
C THR A 57 2.23 15.55 -2.13
N VAL A 58 1.47 16.65 -2.09
CA VAL A 58 0.02 16.63 -1.81
C VAL A 58 -0.75 15.87 -2.90
N HIS A 59 -0.42 16.06 -4.18
CA HIS A 59 -1.05 15.32 -5.27
C HIS A 59 -0.81 13.81 -5.16
N MET A 60 0.44 13.40 -4.92
CA MET A 60 0.83 11.98 -4.80
C MET A 60 0.16 11.31 -3.61
N LEU A 61 0.12 11.97 -2.45
CA LEU A 61 -0.58 11.46 -1.26
C LEU A 61 -2.09 11.35 -1.50
N GLY A 62 -2.70 12.34 -2.17
CA GLY A 62 -4.10 12.28 -2.60
C GLY A 62 -4.38 11.11 -3.55
N ALA A 63 -3.48 10.88 -4.52
CA ALA A 63 -3.58 9.76 -5.46
C ALA A 63 -3.45 8.40 -4.75
N LEU A 64 -2.55 8.27 -3.78
CA LEU A 64 -2.41 7.06 -2.96
C LEU A 64 -3.63 6.83 -2.07
N ALA A 65 -4.16 7.88 -1.45
CA ALA A 65 -5.40 7.79 -0.66
C ALA A 65 -6.57 7.33 -1.54
N LEU A 66 -6.65 7.83 -2.78
CA LEU A 66 -7.64 7.39 -3.76
C LEU A 66 -7.49 5.92 -4.13
N VAL A 67 -6.26 5.48 -4.46
CA VAL A 67 -5.96 4.09 -4.80
C VAL A 67 -6.30 3.19 -3.61
N GLY A 68 -5.82 3.51 -2.41
CA GLY A 68 -6.05 2.75 -1.19
C GLY A 68 -7.55 2.64 -0.85
N GLY A 69 -8.28 3.76 -0.88
CA GLY A 69 -9.72 3.79 -0.63
C GLY A 69 -10.50 2.94 -1.64
N THR A 70 -10.14 3.01 -2.91
CA THR A 70 -10.77 2.22 -3.98
C THR A 70 -10.49 0.73 -3.81
N VAL A 71 -9.25 0.34 -3.49
CA VAL A 71 -8.87 -1.05 -3.20
C VAL A 71 -9.65 -1.59 -2.00
N VAL A 72 -9.77 -0.82 -0.91
CA VAL A 72 -10.56 -1.20 0.28
C VAL A 72 -12.02 -1.42 -0.10
N ALA A 73 -12.62 -0.53 -0.89
CA ALA A 73 -13.99 -0.67 -1.35
C ALA A 73 -14.17 -1.95 -2.19
N ILE A 74 -13.27 -2.23 -3.13
CA ILE A 74 -13.29 -3.44 -3.97
C ILE A 74 -13.19 -4.71 -3.12
N VAL A 75 -12.20 -4.79 -2.21
CA VAL A 75 -12.00 -5.96 -1.35
C VAL A 75 -13.22 -6.19 -0.46
N ARG A 76 -13.80 -5.11 0.09
CA ARG A 76 -15.01 -5.19 0.91
C ARG A 76 -16.20 -5.76 0.13
N VAL A 77 -16.47 -5.23 -1.06
CA VAL A 77 -17.57 -5.69 -1.91
C VAL A 77 -17.38 -7.16 -2.27
N ARG A 78 -16.18 -7.55 -2.74
CA ARG A 78 -15.88 -8.95 -3.10
C ARG A 78 -16.03 -9.91 -1.92
N ASN A 79 -15.65 -9.50 -0.72
CA ASN A 79 -15.83 -10.30 0.49
C ASN A 79 -17.31 -10.44 0.90
N ARG A 80 -18.12 -9.39 0.71
CA ARG A 80 -19.56 -9.42 1.03
C ARG A 80 -20.39 -10.18 0.00
N THR A 81 -19.97 -10.21 -1.26
CA THR A 81 -20.63 -10.97 -2.32
C THR A 81 -20.15 -12.42 -2.42
N GLY A 82 -19.23 -12.84 -1.55
CA GLY A 82 -18.70 -14.21 -1.52
C GLY A 82 -17.70 -14.53 -2.64
N VAL A 83 -17.30 -13.54 -3.45
CA VAL A 83 -16.30 -13.69 -4.52
C VAL A 83 -14.92 -14.00 -3.95
N THR A 84 -14.60 -13.47 -2.76
CA THR A 84 -13.37 -13.78 -2.04
C THR A 84 -13.65 -14.10 -0.58
N VAL A 85 -12.84 -15.01 -0.01
CA VAL A 85 -12.90 -15.37 1.40
C VAL A 85 -11.74 -14.70 2.14
N PRO A 86 -12.00 -13.89 3.17
CA PRO A 86 -10.96 -13.25 3.96
C PRO A 86 -10.02 -14.28 4.60
N ALA A 87 -8.72 -14.00 4.64
CA ALA A 87 -7.75 -14.89 5.29
C ALA A 87 -7.73 -14.68 6.80
N THR A 88 -7.74 -15.75 7.58
CA THR A 88 -7.53 -15.71 9.03
C THR A 88 -6.05 -15.60 9.33
N VAL A 89 -5.64 -14.48 9.93
CA VAL A 89 -4.24 -14.15 10.18
C VAL A 89 -4.04 -13.87 11.68
N GLY A 90 -2.94 -14.38 12.23
CA GLY A 90 -2.54 -14.11 13.62
C GLY A 90 -2.31 -12.62 13.88
N SER A 91 -2.47 -12.19 15.14
CA SER A 91 -2.30 -10.79 15.55
C SER A 91 -0.91 -10.23 15.19
N GLY A 92 0.15 -11.01 15.45
CA GLY A 92 1.53 -10.61 15.12
C GLY A 92 1.75 -10.37 13.62
N ALA A 93 1.32 -11.30 12.76
CA ALA A 93 1.44 -11.15 11.31
C ALA A 93 0.62 -9.96 10.77
N ARG A 94 -0.55 -9.66 11.35
CA ARG A 94 -1.32 -8.45 11.01
C ARG A 94 -0.62 -7.16 11.45
N TRP A 95 0.02 -7.17 12.61
CA TRP A 95 0.76 -6.01 13.10
C TRP A 95 1.97 -5.74 12.21
N LEU A 96 2.72 -6.79 11.84
CA LEU A 96 3.81 -6.71 10.87
C LEU A 96 3.32 -6.15 9.52
N LEU A 97 2.20 -6.65 8.99
CA LEU A 97 1.62 -6.12 7.76
C LEU A 97 1.26 -4.63 7.86
N GLY A 98 0.71 -4.21 9.01
CA GLY A 98 0.44 -2.79 9.28
C GLY A 98 1.72 -1.95 9.31
N ALA A 99 2.77 -2.46 9.96
CA ALA A 99 4.08 -1.81 10.02
C ALA A 99 4.73 -1.69 8.62
N VAL A 100 4.65 -2.73 7.78
CA VAL A 100 5.10 -2.67 6.37
C VAL A 100 4.33 -1.59 5.61
N LEU A 101 3.01 -1.53 5.77
CA LEU A 101 2.18 -0.55 5.07
C LEU A 101 2.53 0.90 5.47
N VAL A 102 2.71 1.15 6.77
CA VAL A 102 3.13 2.48 7.27
C VAL A 102 4.52 2.83 6.77
N LEU A 103 5.48 1.90 6.85
CA LEU A 103 6.84 2.14 6.38
C LEU A 103 6.89 2.34 4.86
N ALA A 104 6.06 1.65 4.08
CA ALA A 104 5.92 1.89 2.65
C ALA A 104 5.37 3.28 2.34
N LEU A 105 4.40 3.78 3.11
CA LEU A 105 3.90 5.16 2.95
C LEU A 105 4.99 6.18 3.28
N VAL A 106 5.75 5.97 4.36
CA VAL A 106 6.91 6.80 4.71
C VAL A 106 7.97 6.75 3.60
N GLN A 107 8.25 5.58 3.02
CA GLN A 107 9.16 5.45 1.87
C GLN A 107 8.73 6.30 0.69
N ILE A 108 7.43 6.33 0.37
CA ILE A 108 6.94 7.13 -0.74
C ILE A 108 7.15 8.62 -0.45
N ILE A 109 6.89 9.10 0.77
CA ILE A 109 7.13 10.50 1.15
C ILE A 109 8.63 10.85 1.08
N LEU A 110 9.50 9.99 1.60
CA LEU A 110 10.95 10.20 1.52
C LEU A 110 11.43 10.17 0.06
N GLY A 111 10.88 9.26 -0.75
CA GLY A 111 11.19 9.12 -2.17
C GLY A 111 10.73 10.33 -2.99
N THR A 112 9.57 10.93 -2.68
CA THR A 112 9.14 12.17 -3.34
C THR A 112 10.07 13.33 -3.01
N GLN A 113 10.54 13.45 -1.77
CA GLN A 113 11.53 14.47 -1.40
C GLN A 113 12.88 14.27 -2.10
N VAL A 114 13.36 13.03 -2.23
CA VAL A 114 14.58 12.73 -3.02
C VAL A 114 14.36 13.12 -4.48
N ARG A 115 13.20 12.80 -5.06
CA ARG A 115 12.86 13.18 -6.43
C ARG A 115 12.83 14.69 -6.62
N GLU A 116 12.20 15.42 -5.70
CA GLU A 116 12.14 16.90 -5.74
C GLU A 116 13.56 17.51 -5.79
N GLN A 117 14.52 16.95 -5.05
CA GLN A 117 15.92 17.37 -5.11
C GLN A 117 16.57 17.08 -6.46
N ILE A 118 16.31 15.89 -7.03
CA ILE A 118 16.81 15.53 -8.36
C ILE A 118 16.22 16.43 -9.44
N ASP A 119 14.92 16.70 -9.38
CA ASP A 119 14.22 17.58 -10.34
C ASP A 119 14.77 19.02 -10.26
N HIS A 120 15.09 19.52 -9.06
CA HIS A 120 15.74 20.83 -8.88
C HIS A 120 17.15 20.87 -9.49
N LEU A 121 17.95 19.82 -9.29
CA LEU A 121 19.29 19.72 -9.89
C LEU A 121 19.22 19.68 -11.42
N GLY A 122 18.26 18.94 -11.98
CA GLY A 122 18.06 18.87 -13.44
C GLY A 122 17.59 20.18 -14.08
N ASN A 123 16.96 21.07 -13.32
CA ASN A 123 16.53 22.39 -13.81
C ASN A 123 17.63 23.47 -13.70
N THR A 124 18.65 23.24 -12.86
CA THR A 124 19.72 24.23 -12.57
C THR A 124 21.06 23.88 -13.18
N SER A 125 21.26 22.61 -13.56
CA SER A 125 22.42 22.11 -14.28
C SER A 125 21.99 21.80 -15.71
N ASP A 126 22.78 22.16 -16.73
CA ASP A 126 22.63 21.48 -18.02
C ASP A 126 22.73 19.96 -17.78
N ASP A 127 22.00 19.11 -18.51
CA ASP A 127 21.93 17.64 -18.35
C ASP A 127 23.31 16.92 -18.36
N CYS A 128 24.38 17.67 -18.61
CA CYS A 128 25.77 17.28 -18.39
C CYS A 128 26.01 17.02 -16.89
N CYS A 129 26.52 15.82 -16.55
CA CYS A 129 26.91 15.42 -15.19
C CYS A 129 25.82 14.83 -14.26
N ARG A 130 24.79 14.14 -14.78
CA ARG A 130 23.79 13.38 -13.98
C ARG A 130 24.39 12.37 -13.00
N ASP A 131 25.57 11.86 -13.30
CA ASP A 131 26.36 10.96 -12.44
C ASP A 131 26.78 11.62 -11.12
N THR A 132 26.85 12.96 -11.07
CA THR A 132 27.22 13.73 -9.87
C THR A 132 26.02 14.11 -9.00
N TRP A 133 24.78 13.96 -9.48
CA TRP A 133 23.61 14.49 -8.76
C TRP A 133 23.37 13.81 -7.42
N ILE A 134 23.65 12.51 -7.32
CA ILE A 134 23.44 11.74 -6.10
C ILE A 134 24.34 12.24 -4.95
N SER A 135 25.56 12.69 -5.25
CA SER A 135 26.48 13.22 -4.22
C SER A 135 26.09 14.60 -3.71
N GLN A 136 25.19 15.30 -4.41
CA GLN A 136 24.66 16.61 -4.03
C GLN A 136 23.35 16.51 -3.23
N LEU A 137 22.79 15.31 -3.10
CA LEU A 137 21.58 15.08 -2.32
C LEU A 137 21.82 15.27 -0.82
N THR A 138 20.81 15.79 -0.14
CA THR A 138 20.85 15.96 1.31
C THR A 138 20.76 14.60 2.05
N GLY A 139 20.89 14.62 3.37
CA GLY A 139 20.76 13.42 4.21
C GLY A 139 19.44 12.64 4.06
N ILE A 140 18.40 13.24 3.45
CA ILE A 140 17.14 12.56 3.16
C ILE A 140 17.32 11.34 2.25
N PHE A 141 18.25 11.40 1.30
CA PHE A 141 18.59 10.27 0.44
C PHE A 141 19.17 9.10 1.22
N THR A 142 20.05 9.39 2.19
CA THR A 142 20.63 8.37 3.07
C THR A 142 19.55 7.71 3.92
N VAL A 143 18.64 8.51 4.49
CA VAL A 143 17.51 8.01 5.28
C VAL A 143 16.62 7.13 4.40
N HIS A 144 16.21 7.59 3.22
CA HIS A 144 15.41 6.83 2.24
C HIS A 144 16.07 5.48 1.93
N ARG A 145 17.36 5.49 1.57
CA ARG A 145 18.12 4.28 1.25
C ARG A 145 18.16 3.29 2.41
N PHE A 146 18.43 3.76 3.62
CA PHE A 146 18.51 2.89 4.80
C PHE A 146 17.14 2.30 5.16
N THR A 147 16.10 3.13 5.11
CA THR A 147 14.73 2.72 5.43
C THR A 147 14.12 1.82 4.34
N ALA A 148 14.63 1.86 3.10
CA ALA A 148 14.31 0.87 2.06
C ALA A 148 14.79 -0.55 2.43
N TRP A 149 16.00 -0.70 3.01
CA TRP A 149 16.46 -1.98 3.55
C TRP A 149 15.55 -2.48 4.67
N ALA A 150 15.17 -1.59 5.60
CA ALA A 150 14.24 -1.92 6.66
C ALA A 150 12.87 -2.38 6.10
N LEU A 151 12.38 -1.73 5.05
CA LEU A 151 11.15 -2.12 4.37
C LEU A 151 11.25 -3.51 3.74
N CYS A 152 12.35 -3.84 3.07
CA CYS A 152 12.59 -5.17 2.51
C CYS A 152 12.63 -6.25 3.60
N MET A 153 13.35 -6.01 4.70
CA MET A 153 13.44 -6.96 5.81
C MET A 153 12.09 -7.16 6.50
N LEU A 154 11.37 -6.08 6.77
CA LEU A 154 10.05 -6.13 7.39
C LEU A 154 9.03 -6.78 6.46
N GLY A 155 9.12 -6.53 5.16
CA GLY A 155 8.31 -7.17 4.12
C GLY A 155 8.55 -8.68 4.04
N LEU A 156 9.81 -9.12 4.10
CA LEU A 156 10.16 -10.54 4.17
C LEU A 156 9.63 -11.18 5.46
N ALA A 157 9.80 -10.51 6.61
CA ALA A 157 9.26 -10.99 7.89
C ALA A 157 7.74 -11.13 7.84
N ALA A 158 7.02 -10.15 7.27
CA ALA A 158 5.57 -10.23 7.07
C ALA A 158 5.19 -11.37 6.10
N PHE A 159 5.94 -11.58 5.01
CA PHE A 159 5.72 -12.67 4.07
C PHE A 159 5.80 -14.04 4.76
N LEU A 160 6.85 -14.26 5.55
CA LEU A 160 7.06 -15.50 6.31
C LEU A 160 5.98 -15.69 7.38
N ALA A 161 5.69 -14.64 8.16
CA ALA A 161 4.70 -14.68 9.23
C ALA A 161 3.28 -14.95 8.71
N LEU A 162 2.91 -14.42 7.54
CA LEU A 162 1.64 -14.72 6.87
C LEU A 162 1.57 -16.18 6.40
N GLY A 163 2.70 -16.82 6.11
CA GLY A 163 2.79 -18.20 5.64
C GLY A 163 2.94 -19.28 6.70
N ALA A 164 3.23 -18.91 7.95
CA ALA A 164 3.47 -19.86 9.04
C ALA A 164 2.20 -20.52 9.61
N GLY A 165 1.01 -20.07 9.20
CA GLY A 165 -0.27 -20.55 9.71
C GLY A 165 -0.95 -21.60 8.82
N ASP A 166 -2.28 -21.65 8.92
CA ASP A 166 -3.12 -22.50 8.08
C ASP A 166 -3.01 -22.12 6.60
N LYS A 167 -3.42 -23.04 5.70
CA LYS A 167 -3.41 -22.79 4.26
C LYS A 167 -4.20 -21.53 3.93
N LEU A 168 -3.50 -20.52 3.41
CA LEU A 168 -4.10 -19.26 2.97
C LEU A 168 -5.00 -19.49 1.75
N PRO A 169 -6.12 -18.75 1.62
CA PRO A 169 -6.88 -18.70 0.38
C PRO A 169 -5.98 -18.34 -0.81
N SER A 170 -6.18 -19.00 -1.95
CA SER A 170 -5.30 -18.88 -3.13
C SER A 170 -5.09 -17.43 -3.58
N HIS A 171 -6.15 -16.61 -3.60
CA HIS A 171 -6.06 -15.19 -3.96
C HIS A 171 -5.22 -14.39 -2.96
N PHE A 172 -5.34 -14.67 -1.66
CA PHE A 172 -4.57 -13.99 -0.61
C PHE A 172 -3.09 -14.38 -0.69
N ASN A 173 -2.80 -15.66 -0.95
CA ASN A 173 -1.44 -16.15 -1.17
C ASN A 173 -0.79 -15.53 -2.42
N ARG A 174 -1.55 -15.32 -3.51
CA ARG A 174 -1.06 -14.60 -4.71
C ARG A 174 -0.67 -13.16 -4.38
N LEU A 175 -1.50 -12.43 -3.62
CA LEU A 175 -1.17 -11.08 -3.18
C LEU A 175 0.06 -11.05 -2.27
N ARG A 176 0.21 -12.04 -1.38
CA ARG A 176 1.39 -12.20 -0.52
C ARG A 176 2.67 -12.33 -1.34
N TRP A 177 2.67 -13.19 -2.36
CA TRP A 177 3.80 -13.34 -3.28
C TRP A 177 4.04 -12.09 -4.13
N ALA A 178 2.97 -11.43 -4.59
CA ALA A 178 3.07 -10.18 -5.34
C ALA A 178 3.81 -9.09 -4.54
N VAL A 179 3.54 -8.96 -3.23
CA VAL A 179 4.29 -8.03 -2.36
C VAL A 179 5.78 -8.32 -2.37
N LEU A 180 6.18 -9.60 -2.23
CA LEU A 180 7.59 -9.97 -2.19
C LEU A 180 8.29 -9.67 -3.51
N ILE A 181 7.64 -9.99 -4.63
CA ILE A 181 8.15 -9.71 -5.98
C ILE A 181 8.25 -8.20 -6.23
N LEU A 182 7.21 -7.44 -5.88
CA LEU A 182 7.18 -5.98 -6.01
C LEU A 182 8.26 -5.31 -5.15
N LEU A 183 8.46 -5.75 -3.91
CA LEU A 183 9.56 -5.25 -3.06
C LEU A 183 10.93 -5.49 -3.71
N GLY A 184 11.14 -6.67 -4.30
CA GLY A 184 12.38 -6.99 -5.01
C GLY A 184 12.59 -6.10 -6.25
N MET A 185 11.56 -5.94 -7.07
CA MET A 185 11.61 -5.06 -8.25
C MET A 185 11.82 -3.60 -7.88
N GLU A 186 11.17 -3.14 -6.82
CA GLU A 186 11.27 -1.78 -6.31
C GLU A 186 12.67 -1.47 -5.79
N TYR A 187 13.22 -2.37 -4.98
CA TYR A 187 14.60 -2.26 -4.51
C TYR A 187 15.60 -2.27 -5.67
N ALA A 188 15.40 -3.15 -6.66
CA ALA A 188 16.24 -3.21 -7.86
C ALA A 188 16.17 -1.91 -8.67
N ALA A 189 14.98 -1.32 -8.85
CA ALA A 189 14.81 -0.04 -9.52
C ALA A 189 15.56 1.09 -8.79
N GLY A 190 15.47 1.14 -7.46
CA GLY A 190 16.25 2.07 -6.64
C GLY A 190 17.78 1.88 -6.79
N VAL A 191 18.25 0.64 -6.84
CA VAL A 191 19.67 0.34 -7.11
C VAL A 191 20.08 0.83 -8.50
N VAL A 192 19.28 0.58 -9.54
CA VAL A 192 19.56 1.07 -10.91
C VAL A 192 19.64 2.59 -10.94
N LEU A 193 18.69 3.29 -10.31
CA LEU A 193 18.71 4.75 -10.20
C LEU A 193 20.02 5.26 -9.58
N THR A 194 20.50 4.59 -8.54
CA THR A 194 21.72 5.02 -7.83
C THR A 194 23.03 4.63 -8.52
N ARG A 195 23.02 3.60 -9.37
CA ARG A 195 24.25 3.07 -10.00
C ARG A 195 24.44 3.53 -11.43
N TRP A 196 23.36 3.86 -12.15
CA TRP A 196 23.40 4.13 -13.60
C TRP A 196 22.99 5.57 -13.93
N ALA A 197 23.44 6.55 -13.12
CA ALA A 197 23.23 7.98 -13.35
C ALA A 197 21.76 8.39 -13.54
N LEU A 198 20.86 7.82 -12.71
CA LEU A 198 19.44 8.19 -12.67
C LEU A 198 18.75 8.18 -14.05
N PRO A 199 18.65 7.01 -14.73
CA PRO A 199 18.06 6.94 -16.06
C PRO A 199 16.63 7.49 -16.03
N ALA A 200 16.30 8.42 -16.92
CA ALA A 200 15.05 9.17 -16.88
C ALA A 200 13.80 8.28 -16.85
N ALA A 201 13.82 7.15 -17.56
CA ALA A 201 12.71 6.19 -17.59
C ALA A 201 12.54 5.38 -16.29
N VAL A 202 13.62 5.19 -15.50
CA VAL A 202 13.56 4.35 -14.29
C VAL A 202 12.88 5.10 -13.14
N GLN A 203 12.98 6.43 -13.09
CA GLN A 203 12.32 7.23 -12.05
C GLN A 203 10.80 7.05 -12.00
N PRO A 204 10.04 7.23 -13.11
CA PRO A 204 8.59 6.99 -13.10
C PRO A 204 8.25 5.51 -12.91
N VAL A 205 9.09 4.59 -13.37
CA VAL A 205 8.90 3.14 -13.13
C VAL A 205 9.00 2.82 -11.65
N HIS A 206 9.99 3.35 -10.93
CA HIS A 206 10.14 3.19 -9.49
C HIS A 206 8.92 3.72 -8.73
N MET A 207 8.47 4.94 -9.05
CA MET A 207 7.27 5.52 -8.42
C MET A 207 5.99 4.71 -8.72
N MET A 208 5.86 4.17 -9.93
CA MET A 208 4.75 3.31 -10.30
C MET A 208 4.77 1.99 -9.50
N LEU A 209 5.93 1.36 -9.37
CA LEU A 209 6.13 0.14 -8.60
C LEU A 209 5.80 0.37 -7.11
N ALA A 210 6.25 1.48 -6.50
CA ALA A 210 5.85 1.90 -5.16
C ALA A 210 4.32 1.99 -4.99
N ALA A 211 3.64 2.67 -5.92
CA ALA A 211 2.19 2.84 -5.87
C ALA A 211 1.43 1.51 -5.99
N VAL A 212 1.90 0.60 -6.87
CA VAL A 212 1.35 -0.75 -7.02
C VAL A 212 1.59 -1.57 -5.76
N LEU A 213 2.81 -1.54 -5.21
CA LEU A 213 3.15 -2.21 -3.95
C LEU A 213 2.23 -1.74 -2.81
N PHE A 214 2.04 -0.43 -2.66
CA PHE A 214 1.12 0.15 -1.68
C PHE A 214 -0.31 -0.39 -1.87
N GLY A 215 -0.84 -0.37 -3.09
CA GLY A 215 -2.17 -0.90 -3.40
C GLY A 215 -2.32 -2.38 -3.03
N VAL A 216 -1.31 -3.22 -3.31
CA VAL A 216 -1.31 -4.65 -2.94
C VAL A 216 -1.24 -4.85 -1.43
N LEU A 217 -0.43 -4.05 -0.71
CA LEU A 217 -0.35 -4.07 0.75
C LEU A 217 -1.69 -3.69 1.40
N VAL A 218 -2.36 -2.67 0.88
CA VAL A 218 -3.72 -2.29 1.30
C VAL A 218 -4.71 -3.42 1.04
N ALA A 219 -4.62 -4.09 -0.12
CA ALA A 219 -5.47 -5.24 -0.44
C ALA A 219 -5.29 -6.40 0.54
N LEU A 220 -4.04 -6.74 0.90
CA LEU A 220 -3.74 -7.75 1.94
C LEU A 220 -4.28 -7.34 3.31
N ALA A 221 -4.08 -6.08 3.70
CA ALA A 221 -4.54 -5.57 4.99
C ALA A 221 -6.07 -5.65 5.09
N ALA A 222 -6.79 -5.20 4.06
CA ALA A 222 -8.25 -5.26 3.98
C ALA A 222 -8.79 -6.69 3.84
N GLY A 223 -8.04 -7.58 3.19
CA GLY A 223 -8.40 -8.99 2.98
C GLY A 223 -8.12 -9.90 4.17
N SER A 224 -7.43 -9.40 5.20
CA SER A 224 -7.11 -10.17 6.41
C SER A 224 -8.20 -10.02 7.47
N ARG A 225 -8.50 -11.08 8.23
CA ARG A 225 -9.29 -11.08 9.48
C ARG A 225 -8.43 -11.57 10.65
N ARG A 226 -8.73 -11.10 11.87
CA ARG A 226 -8.03 -11.56 13.08
C ARG A 226 -8.42 -13.02 13.35
N ARG A 227 -7.42 -13.88 13.59
CA ARG A 227 -7.65 -15.22 14.15
C ARG A 227 -8.21 -15.06 15.57
N PRO A 228 -9.35 -15.71 15.91
CA PRO A 228 -9.82 -15.75 17.30
C PRO A 228 -8.74 -16.38 18.17
N LEU A 229 -8.52 -15.82 19.37
CA LEU A 229 -7.67 -16.48 20.37
C LEU A 229 -8.27 -17.86 20.66
N PRO A 230 -7.47 -18.93 20.75
CA PRO A 230 -8.00 -20.20 21.23
C PRO A 230 -8.57 -19.95 22.62
N LEU A 231 -9.87 -20.21 22.79
CA LEU A 231 -10.51 -20.20 24.11
C LEU A 231 -9.67 -21.15 24.97
N ARG A 232 -9.09 -20.61 26.05
CA ARG A 232 -8.37 -21.41 27.04
C ARG A 232 -9.33 -22.51 27.44
N ALA A 233 -9.04 -23.76 27.10
CA ALA A 233 -9.87 -24.89 27.49
C ALA A 233 -10.08 -24.76 29.00
N SER A 234 -11.32 -24.54 29.42
CA SER A 234 -11.69 -24.56 30.83
C SER A 234 -11.14 -25.86 31.38
N ALA A 235 -10.31 -25.75 32.43
CA ALA A 235 -9.75 -26.90 33.13
C ALA A 235 -10.87 -27.92 33.37
N PRO A 236 -10.62 -29.23 33.19
CA PRO A 236 -11.62 -30.24 33.53
C PRO A 236 -12.07 -29.97 34.96
N ALA A 237 -13.38 -29.76 35.15
CA ALA A 237 -13.96 -29.55 36.45
C ALA A 237 -13.51 -30.71 37.35
N ASP A 238 -12.87 -30.37 38.47
CA ASP A 238 -12.50 -31.31 39.51
C ASP A 238 -13.68 -32.25 39.76
N THR A 239 -13.46 -33.53 39.48
CA THR A 239 -14.36 -34.59 39.92
C THR A 239 -14.29 -34.63 41.44
N LEU A 240 -15.25 -33.98 42.09
CA LEU A 240 -15.50 -34.15 43.53
C LEU A 240 -15.68 -35.66 43.80
N PRO A 241 -14.96 -36.27 44.75
CA PRO A 241 -15.22 -37.64 45.14
C PRO A 241 -16.64 -37.75 45.72
N ALA A 242 -17.41 -38.68 45.16
CA ALA A 242 -18.73 -39.02 45.63
C ALA A 242 -18.60 -39.70 46.99
N ASP A 243 -18.91 -38.95 48.05
CA ASP A 243 -19.18 -39.55 49.36
C ASP A 243 -20.63 -40.03 49.45
N SER A 244 -20.75 -41.17 50.15
CA SER A 244 -21.93 -41.81 50.77
C SER A 244 -22.48 -43.07 50.06
N PRO A 245 -23.12 -44.03 50.77
CA PRO A 245 -23.31 -44.24 52.22
C PRO A 245 -23.05 -45.76 52.59
N PRO A 246 -23.63 -46.44 53.62
CA PRO A 246 -24.83 -46.20 54.45
C PRO A 246 -24.61 -45.42 55.76
#